data_AF-A0ABD4TQ33-F1
#
_entry.id   AF-A0ABD4TQ33-F1
#
_cell.length_a   1.000
_cell.length_b   1.000
_cell.length_c   1.000
_cell.angle_alpha   90.00
_cell.angle_beta   90.00
_cell.angle_gamma   90.00
#
_symmetry.space_group_name_H-M   'P 1'
#
loop_
_entity.id
_entity.type
_entity.pdbx_description
1 polymer ?
#
loop_
_entity_poly.entity_id
_entity_poly.type
_entity_poly.pdbx_seq_one_letter_code
_entity_poly.pdbx_strand_id
1 'polypeptide(L)'
;MPDPLLRFKPSVPYLLVDELRLSVHDLVEVRNLAASLFGLEQLSGSDDLFLLGERLNIWMSMNPDLDSLRRDFLIFFENTLKTDEYNNLPNPFSGDPMLQERVKRWKAELRAEGKAEGQRTLLRRMKAFGMSISEIAEVTGLPEEEIRHLI
;
A
#
# COMPACT_ATOMS: atom_id res chain seq x y z
N MET A 1 23.95 -1.06 -48.71
CA MET A 1 23.03 0.08 -48.90
C MET A 1 23.24 0.65 -50.31
N PRO A 2 22.20 1.16 -50.98
CA PRO A 2 22.34 1.80 -52.29
C PRO A 2 23.12 3.12 -52.23
N ASP A 3 23.98 3.38 -53.23
CA ASP A 3 24.88 4.55 -53.33
C ASP A 3 24.24 5.94 -53.11
N PRO A 4 23.02 6.24 -53.61
CA PRO A 4 22.43 7.58 -53.46
C PRO A 4 22.19 8.00 -52.00
N LEU A 5 22.02 7.04 -51.10
CA LEU A 5 21.69 7.30 -49.69
C LEU A 5 22.93 7.58 -48.84
N LEU A 6 24.14 7.34 -49.35
CA LEU A 6 25.38 7.56 -48.61
C LEU A 6 25.60 9.03 -48.25
N ARG A 7 25.09 9.97 -49.05
CA ARG A 7 25.21 11.43 -48.81
C ARG A 7 24.38 11.92 -47.63
N PHE A 8 23.37 11.15 -47.23
CA PHE A 8 22.51 11.44 -46.08
C PHE A 8 22.98 10.72 -44.81
N LYS A 9 24.10 9.98 -44.88
CA LYS A 9 24.66 9.34 -43.69
C LYS A 9 25.31 10.43 -42.82
N PRO A 10 24.83 10.64 -41.57
CA PRO A 10 25.45 11.60 -40.68
C PRO A 10 26.90 11.21 -40.40
N SER A 11 27.83 12.15 -40.54
CA SER A 11 29.27 11.99 -40.25
C SER A 11 29.65 12.48 -38.85
N VAL A 12 28.68 12.66 -37.96
CA VAL A 12 28.92 13.00 -36.56
C VAL A 12 29.30 11.75 -35.76
N PRO A 13 30.12 11.86 -34.72
CA PRO A 13 30.28 10.78 -33.76
C PRO A 13 28.91 10.48 -33.15
N TYR A 14 28.39 9.27 -33.39
CA TYR A 14 27.15 8.80 -32.80
C TYR A 14 27.40 7.48 -32.09
N LEU A 15 26.69 7.29 -30.98
CA LEU A 15 26.59 6.00 -30.31
C LEU A 15 25.27 5.36 -30.77
N LEU A 16 25.37 4.25 -31.51
CA LEU A 16 24.20 3.48 -31.88
C LEU A 16 23.80 2.59 -30.70
N VAL A 17 22.66 2.89 -30.09
CA VAL A 17 22.05 2.06 -29.05
C VAL A 17 21.10 1.11 -29.76
N ASP A 18 21.50 -0.16 -29.86
CA ASP A 18 20.68 -1.22 -30.45
C ASP A 18 19.96 -1.97 -29.33
N GLU A 19 18.70 -1.61 -29.10
CA GLU A 19 17.85 -2.09 -27.99
C GLU A 19 17.65 -3.62 -27.98
N LEU A 20 17.65 -4.25 -29.16
CA LEU A 20 17.47 -5.71 -29.29
C LEU A 20 18.78 -6.49 -29.05
N ARG A 21 19.93 -5.81 -29.07
CA ARG A 21 21.26 -6.42 -28.88
C ARG A 21 21.89 -6.05 -27.55
N LEU A 22 21.34 -5.04 -26.87
CA LEU A 22 21.67 -4.74 -25.50
C LEU A 22 20.98 -5.77 -24.60
N SER A 23 21.76 -6.73 -24.10
CA SER A 23 21.34 -7.53 -22.94
C SER A 23 21.29 -6.59 -21.72
N VAL A 24 20.16 -5.91 -21.53
CA VAL A 24 19.91 -5.00 -20.41
C VAL A 24 20.01 -5.74 -19.06
N HIS A 25 20.01 -7.07 -19.09
CA HIS A 25 19.95 -7.95 -17.94
C HIS A 25 21.21 -7.89 -17.04
N ASP A 26 22.37 -7.47 -17.55
CA ASP A 26 23.62 -7.47 -16.77
C ASP A 26 24.12 -6.07 -16.34
N LEU A 27 23.59 -5.00 -16.93
CA LEU A 27 24.19 -3.65 -16.79
C LEU A 27 23.34 -2.63 -16.04
N VAL A 28 22.11 -2.98 -15.68
CA VAL A 28 21.22 -2.04 -15.01
C VAL A 28 20.81 -2.63 -13.69
N GLU A 29 21.69 -2.47 -12.70
CA GLU A 29 21.23 -2.14 -11.35
C GLU A 29 20.13 -1.08 -11.55
N VAL A 30 18.87 -1.46 -11.34
CA VAL A 30 17.66 -0.75 -11.80
C VAL A 30 17.63 0.64 -11.16
N ARG A 31 18.24 1.62 -11.85
CA ARG A 31 18.55 2.95 -11.31
C ARG A 31 17.47 3.99 -11.62
N ASN A 32 16.47 3.68 -12.44
CA ASN A 32 15.35 4.58 -12.72
C ASN A 32 14.07 3.85 -13.19
N LEU A 33 12.93 4.53 -13.05
CA LEU A 33 11.59 4.06 -13.42
C LEU A 33 11.48 3.63 -14.88
N ALA A 34 12.19 4.29 -15.80
CA ALA A 34 12.16 3.97 -17.21
C ALA A 34 12.71 2.55 -17.47
N ALA A 35 13.86 2.20 -16.88
CA ALA A 35 14.42 0.86 -17.00
C ALA A 35 13.48 -0.23 -16.46
N SER A 36 12.79 0.03 -15.34
CA SER A 36 11.77 -0.88 -14.81
C SER A 36 10.59 -1.05 -15.77
N LEU A 37 10.08 0.04 -16.36
CA LEU A 37 8.97 -0.01 -17.30
C LEU A 37 9.33 -0.75 -18.58
N PHE A 38 10.55 -0.54 -19.12
CA PHE A 38 11.04 -1.32 -20.26
C PHE A 38 11.24 -2.80 -19.92
N GLY A 39 11.58 -3.10 -18.66
CA GLY A 39 11.56 -4.46 -18.14
C GLY A 39 10.20 -5.12 -18.33
N LEU A 40 9.10 -4.45 -17.94
CA LEU A 40 7.73 -4.99 -18.05
C LEU A 40 7.38 -5.50 -19.45
N GLU A 41 7.84 -4.81 -20.51
CA GLU A 41 7.53 -5.18 -21.89
C GLU A 41 8.28 -6.45 -22.35
N GLN A 42 9.39 -6.80 -21.69
CA GLN A 42 10.19 -7.98 -22.00
C GLN A 42 9.88 -9.19 -21.11
N LEU A 43 9.09 -9.02 -20.05
CA LEU A 43 8.76 -10.10 -19.13
C LEU A 43 7.71 -11.04 -19.73
N SER A 44 8.00 -12.33 -19.69
CA SER A 44 7.15 -13.39 -20.24
C SER A 44 6.42 -14.21 -19.15
N GLY A 45 6.60 -13.88 -17.86
CA GLY A 45 6.07 -14.65 -16.73
C GLY A 45 5.53 -13.82 -15.55
N SER A 46 4.58 -14.41 -14.81
CA SER A 46 3.89 -13.77 -13.67
C SER A 46 4.79 -13.42 -12.49
N ASP A 47 5.81 -14.22 -12.22
CA ASP A 47 6.70 -14.03 -11.08
C ASP A 47 7.64 -12.83 -11.27
N ASP A 48 8.06 -12.59 -12.52
CA ASP A 48 8.91 -11.45 -12.86
C ASP A 48 8.17 -10.11 -12.69
N LEU A 49 6.88 -10.11 -12.99
CA LEU A 49 6.00 -8.95 -12.82
C LEU A 49 5.87 -8.55 -11.34
N PHE A 50 5.75 -9.53 -10.45
CA PHE A 50 5.70 -9.30 -9.01
C PHE A 50 7.03 -8.74 -8.49
N LEU A 51 8.16 -9.37 -8.84
CA LEU A 51 9.49 -8.94 -8.42
C LEU A 51 9.81 -7.50 -8.87
N LEU A 52 9.36 -7.15 -10.07
CA LEU A 52 9.51 -5.81 -10.60
C LEU A 52 8.64 -4.79 -9.86
N GLY A 53 7.39 -5.15 -9.56
CA GLY A 53 6.50 -4.31 -8.76
C GLY A 53 7.02 -4.09 -7.33
N GLU A 54 7.63 -5.10 -6.70
CA GLU A 54 8.32 -4.98 -5.39
C GLU A 54 9.44 -3.93 -5.45
N ARG A 55 10.33 -4.03 -6.45
CA ARG A 55 11.44 -3.07 -6.64
C ARG A 55 10.94 -1.65 -6.85
N LEU A 56 9.89 -1.50 -7.65
CA LEU A 56 9.24 -0.23 -7.91
C LEU A 56 8.61 0.36 -6.64
N ASN A 57 7.92 -0.45 -5.84
CA ASN A 57 7.32 -0.03 -4.57
C ASN A 57 8.37 0.42 -3.55
N ILE A 58 9.49 -0.31 -3.43
CA ILE A 58 10.63 0.07 -2.57
C ILE A 58 11.19 1.42 -3.01
N TRP A 59 11.47 1.60 -4.30
CA TRP A 59 12.02 2.86 -4.82
C TRP A 59 11.06 4.04 -4.60
N MET A 60 9.77 3.87 -4.87
CA MET A 60 8.77 4.92 -4.64
C MET A 60 8.60 5.23 -3.14
N SER A 61 8.73 4.24 -2.25
CA SER A 61 8.63 4.46 -0.81
C SER A 61 9.77 5.33 -0.24
N MET A 62 10.91 5.41 -0.93
CA MET A 62 12.03 6.27 -0.56
C MET A 62 11.84 7.73 -1.00
N ASN A 63 10.81 8.05 -1.78
CA ASN A 63 10.59 9.37 -2.38
C ASN A 63 9.15 9.86 -2.12
N PRO A 64 8.91 10.67 -1.08
CA PRO A 64 7.55 11.12 -0.70
C PRO A 64 6.77 11.84 -1.81
N ASP A 65 7.47 12.53 -2.72
CA ASP A 65 6.85 13.22 -3.87
C ASP A 65 6.15 12.27 -4.86
N LEU A 66 6.43 10.96 -4.78
CA LEU A 66 5.87 9.94 -5.65
C LEU A 66 4.68 9.19 -5.03
N ASP A 67 4.18 9.61 -3.87
CA ASP A 67 3.05 8.94 -3.19
C ASP A 67 1.78 8.86 -4.05
N SER A 68 1.50 9.88 -4.86
CA SER A 68 0.37 9.85 -5.80
C SER A 68 0.57 8.76 -6.86
N LEU A 69 1.77 8.70 -7.44
CA LEU A 69 2.13 7.70 -8.45
C LEU A 69 2.08 6.28 -7.86
N ARG A 70 2.54 6.11 -6.63
CA ARG A 70 2.46 4.83 -5.90
C ARG A 70 1.01 4.36 -5.73
N ARG A 71 0.07 5.27 -5.46
CA ARG A 71 -1.37 4.96 -5.40
C ARG A 71 -1.94 4.60 -6.77
N ASP A 72 -1.51 5.27 -7.82
CA ASP A 72 -1.96 4.94 -9.18
C ASP A 72 -1.50 3.53 -9.58
N PHE A 73 -0.26 3.15 -9.23
CA PHE A 73 0.24 1.78 -9.44
C PHE A 73 -0.50 0.74 -8.59
N LEU A 74 -0.87 1.05 -7.35
CA LEU A 74 -1.74 0.18 -6.55
C LEU A 74 -3.05 -0.12 -7.28
N ILE A 75 -3.72 0.91 -7.79
CA ILE A 75 -5.01 0.80 -8.50
C ILE A 75 -4.83 0.03 -9.82
N PHE A 76 -3.75 0.28 -10.55
CA PHE A 76 -3.43 -0.43 -11.79
C PHE A 76 -3.21 -1.93 -11.55
N PHE A 77 -2.42 -2.31 -10.54
CA PHE A 77 -2.20 -3.73 -10.21
C PHE A 77 -3.49 -4.43 -9.74
N GLU A 78 -4.35 -3.76 -8.97
CA GLU A 78 -5.62 -4.35 -8.52
C GLU A 78 -6.62 -4.57 -9.66
N ASN A 79 -6.68 -3.67 -10.64
CA ASN A 79 -7.77 -3.64 -11.62
C ASN A 79 -7.37 -4.13 -13.02
N THR A 80 -6.10 -3.99 -13.41
CA THR A 80 -5.63 -4.32 -14.75
C THR A 80 -4.97 -5.68 -14.81
N LEU A 81 -4.27 -6.07 -13.74
CA LEU A 81 -3.53 -7.34 -13.69
C LEU A 81 -4.32 -8.49 -13.08
N LYS A 82 -5.49 -8.26 -12.46
CA LYS A 82 -6.39 -9.35 -12.04
C LYS A 82 -7.25 -9.88 -13.19
N THR A 83 -6.60 -10.39 -14.23
CA THR A 83 -7.21 -11.30 -15.22
C THR A 83 -7.09 -12.75 -14.72
N ASP A 84 -7.90 -13.68 -15.27
CA ASP A 84 -7.98 -15.09 -14.80
C ASP A 84 -6.61 -15.80 -14.68
N GLU A 85 -5.61 -15.34 -15.42
CA GLU A 85 -4.25 -15.86 -15.48
C GLU A 85 -3.35 -15.39 -14.30
N TYR A 86 -3.71 -14.29 -13.62
CA TYR A 86 -2.91 -13.63 -12.59
C TYR A 86 -3.70 -13.34 -11.29
N ASN A 87 -4.91 -13.90 -11.14
CA ASN A 87 -5.78 -13.68 -9.98
C ASN A 87 -5.13 -13.97 -8.60
N ASN A 88 -4.09 -14.80 -8.57
CA ASN A 88 -3.35 -15.15 -7.35
C ASN A 88 -2.09 -14.32 -7.12
N LEU A 89 -1.71 -13.43 -8.05
CA LEU A 89 -0.51 -12.61 -7.89
C LEU A 89 -0.76 -11.56 -6.80
N PRO A 90 0.02 -11.56 -5.71
CA PRO A 90 -0.11 -10.53 -4.69
C PRO A 90 0.24 -9.17 -5.29
N ASN A 91 -0.46 -8.12 -4.86
CA ASN A 91 -0.14 -6.76 -5.31
C ASN A 91 1.03 -6.22 -4.48
N PRO A 92 2.20 -5.92 -5.08
CA PRO A 92 3.37 -5.47 -4.35
C PRO A 92 3.21 -4.06 -3.78
N PHE A 93 2.25 -3.27 -4.27
CA PHE A 93 1.94 -1.94 -3.76
C PHE A 93 0.89 -1.95 -2.65
N SER A 94 0.21 -3.09 -2.44
CA SER A 94 -0.70 -3.28 -1.31
C SER A 94 0.12 -3.33 -0.04
N GLY A 95 0.20 -2.17 0.62
CA GLY A 95 1.11 -1.90 1.72
C GLY A 95 1.19 -3.05 2.73
N ASP A 96 2.42 -3.24 3.20
CA ASP A 96 2.88 -4.17 4.23
C ASP A 96 1.75 -4.72 5.12
N PRO A 97 1.56 -6.06 5.25
CA PRO A 97 0.53 -6.67 6.10
C PRO A 97 0.42 -6.03 7.50
N MET A 98 1.54 -5.50 8.01
CA MET A 98 1.62 -4.70 9.24
C MET A 98 0.74 -3.45 9.28
N LEU A 99 0.53 -2.70 8.20
CA LEU A 99 -0.31 -1.49 8.17
C LEU A 99 -1.79 -1.83 8.24
N GLN A 100 -2.23 -2.86 7.52
CA GLN A 100 -3.61 -3.34 7.64
C GLN A 100 -3.90 -3.85 9.05
N GLU A 101 -2.95 -4.56 9.65
CA GLU A 101 -3.07 -5.05 11.02
C GLU A 101 -3.07 -3.90 12.04
N ARG A 102 -2.24 -2.87 11.83
CA ARG A 102 -2.20 -1.66 12.67
C ARG A 102 -3.48 -0.85 12.59
N VAL A 103 -4.05 -0.68 11.41
CA VAL A 103 -5.37 -0.04 11.22
C VAL A 103 -6.50 -0.87 11.86
N LYS A 104 -6.44 -2.20 11.79
CA LYS A 104 -7.38 -3.08 12.52
C LYS A 104 -7.27 -2.90 14.04
N ARG A 105 -6.04 -2.86 14.57
CA ARG A 105 -5.78 -2.61 16.00
C ARG A 105 -6.30 -1.24 16.44
N TRP A 106 -5.98 -0.16 15.72
CA TRP A 106 -6.50 1.18 16.03
C TRP A 106 -8.02 1.26 15.98
N LYS A 107 -8.67 0.61 15.00
CA LYS A 107 -10.14 0.54 14.96
C LYS A 107 -10.72 -0.24 16.15
N ALA A 108 -10.04 -1.27 16.63
CA ALA A 108 -10.47 -2.03 17.80
C ALA A 108 -10.30 -1.21 19.09
N GLU A 109 -9.16 -0.53 19.24
CA GLU A 109 -8.86 0.37 20.36
C GLU A 109 -9.87 1.52 20.44
N LEU A 110 -10.11 2.23 19.33
CA LEU A 110 -11.09 3.33 19.28
C LEU A 110 -12.52 2.86 19.60
N ARG A 111 -12.91 1.65 19.17
CA ARG A 111 -14.22 1.08 19.52
C ARG A 111 -14.31 0.71 20.99
N ALA A 112 -13.24 0.20 21.59
CA ALA A 112 -13.19 -0.12 23.01
C ALA A 112 -13.25 1.15 23.86
N GLU A 113 -12.48 2.18 23.49
CA GLU A 113 -12.46 3.48 24.14
C GLU A 113 -13.85 4.16 24.05
N GLY A 114 -14.47 4.19 22.86
CA GLY A 114 -15.81 4.77 22.70
C GLY A 114 -16.90 4.03 23.50
N LYS A 115 -16.78 2.71 23.68
CA LYS A 115 -17.70 1.95 24.55
C LYS A 115 -17.50 2.30 26.03
N ALA A 116 -16.24 2.37 26.48
CA ALA A 116 -15.91 2.73 27.86
C ALA A 116 -16.34 4.16 28.19
N GLU A 117 -16.12 5.11 27.27
CA GLU A 117 -16.55 6.49 27.42
C GLU A 117 -18.08 6.62 27.41
N GLY A 118 -18.77 5.86 26.54
CA GLY A 118 -20.22 5.76 26.55
C GLY A 118 -20.78 5.24 27.88
N GLN A 119 -20.18 4.18 28.43
CA GLN A 119 -20.54 3.63 29.74
C GLN A 119 -20.31 4.65 30.86
N ARG A 120 -19.14 5.28 30.92
CA ARG A 120 -18.85 6.34 31.90
C ARG A 120 -19.86 7.48 31.82
N THR A 121 -20.21 7.91 30.62
CA THR A 121 -21.19 8.99 30.40
C THR A 121 -22.57 8.58 30.90
N LEU A 122 -23.00 7.34 30.63
CA LEU A 122 -24.27 6.80 31.11
C LEU A 122 -24.31 6.75 32.65
N LEU A 123 -23.27 6.20 33.26
CA LEU A 123 -23.13 6.07 34.72
C LEU A 123 -23.12 7.46 35.39
N ARG A 124 -22.42 8.45 34.82
CA ARG A 124 -22.43 9.84 35.32
C ARG A 124 -23.82 10.47 35.23
N ARG A 125 -24.56 10.21 34.14
CA ARG A 125 -25.94 10.70 34.00
C ARG A 125 -26.88 10.09 35.03
N MET A 126 -26.77 8.78 35.28
CA MET A 126 -27.57 8.08 36.30
C MET A 126 -27.28 8.62 37.72
N LYS A 127 -26.00 8.80 38.06
CA LYS A 127 -25.57 9.43 39.32
C LYS A 127 -26.09 10.86 39.45
N ALA A 128 -26.03 11.66 38.37
CA ALA A 128 -26.57 13.02 38.35
C ALA A 128 -28.11 13.06 38.49
N PHE A 129 -28.80 11.98 38.10
CA PHE A 129 -30.24 11.82 38.30
C PHE A 129 -30.62 11.43 39.74
N GLY A 130 -29.63 11.27 40.63
CA GLY A 130 -29.83 10.96 42.05
C GLY A 130 -29.84 9.46 42.38
N MET A 131 -29.49 8.60 41.43
CA MET A 131 -29.44 7.16 41.64
C MET A 131 -28.20 6.77 42.46
N SER A 132 -28.38 5.89 43.45
CA SER A 132 -27.30 5.35 44.27
C SER A 132 -26.48 4.30 43.50
N ILE A 133 -25.25 4.04 43.95
CA ILE A 133 -24.34 3.09 43.28
C ILE A 133 -24.95 1.68 43.20
N SER A 134 -25.68 1.25 44.23
CA SER A 134 -26.36 -0.05 44.27
C SER A 134 -27.51 -0.16 43.26
N GLU A 135 -28.30 0.91 43.09
CA GLU A 135 -29.36 0.97 42.08
C GLU A 135 -28.78 0.99 40.66
N ILE A 136 -27.66 1.70 40.45
CA ILE A 136 -26.95 1.69 39.16
C ILE A 136 -26.39 0.29 38.85
N ALA A 137 -25.86 -0.42 39.85
CA ALA A 137 -25.38 -1.79 39.71
C ALA A 137 -26.52 -2.75 39.32
N GLU A 138 -27.70 -2.59 39.92
CA GLU A 138 -28.88 -3.38 39.59
C GLU A 138 -29.36 -3.13 38.15
N VAL A 139 -29.38 -1.87 37.70
CA VAL A 139 -29.86 -1.48 36.36
C VAL A 139 -28.86 -1.84 35.25
N THR A 140 -27.55 -1.68 35.50
CA THR A 140 -26.50 -1.87 34.49
C THR A 140 -25.90 -3.28 34.51
N GLY A 141 -26.13 -4.05 35.58
CA GLY A 141 -25.54 -5.38 35.81
C GLY A 141 -24.03 -5.32 36.09
N LEU A 142 -23.46 -4.13 36.29
CA LEU A 142 -22.05 -3.94 36.61
C LEU A 142 -21.83 -4.03 38.13
N PRO A 143 -20.71 -4.62 38.58
CA PRO A 143 -20.39 -4.65 40.00
C PRO A 143 -20.11 -3.25 40.53
N GLU A 144 -20.49 -3.00 41.80
CA GLU A 144 -20.36 -1.68 42.41
C GLU A 144 -18.92 -1.15 42.42
N GLU A 145 -17.94 -2.04 42.56
CA GLU A 145 -16.51 -1.69 42.50
C GLU A 145 -16.08 -1.17 41.12
N GLU A 146 -16.61 -1.75 40.04
CA GLU A 146 -16.32 -1.32 38.67
C GLU A 146 -17.00 0.03 38.37
N ILE A 147 -18.21 0.24 38.89
CA ILE A 147 -18.90 1.53 38.80
C ILE A 147 -18.10 2.62 39.54
N ARG A 148 -17.61 2.35 40.77
CA ARG A 148 -16.78 3.28 41.54
C ARG A 148 -15.48 3.67 40.83
N HIS A 149 -14.88 2.77 40.07
CA HIS A 149 -13.68 3.06 39.29
C HIS A 149 -13.97 3.90 38.02
N LEU A 150 -15.22 3.90 37.55
CA LEU A 150 -15.63 4.57 36.31
C LEU A 150 -16.20 5.99 36.53
N ILE A 151 -16.75 6.34 37.71
CA ILE A 151 -17.49 7.61 37.95
C ILE A 151 -17.32 8.29 39.32
#